data_AF-A0A2A5FV76-F1
#
_entry.id   AF-A0A2A5FV76-F1
#
_cell.length_a   1.000
_cell.length_b   1.000
_cell.length_c   1.000
_cell.angle_alpha   90.00
_cell.angle_beta   90.00
_cell.angle_gamma   90.00
#
_symmetry.space_group_name_H-M   'P 1'
#
loop_
_entity.id
_entity.type
_entity.pdbx_description
1 polymer ?
#
loop_
_entity_poly.entity_id
_entity_poly.type
_entity_poly.pdbx_seq_one_letter_code
_entity_poly.pdbx_strand_id
1 'polypeptide(L)'
;MGIPLVKVFVKEGTNKEYEQKMAEMLLQFKAEGINSIIFGDIFLEDLRAYREKNLEPIGMQGVFPIWKQNTSVLIHEFLSHGFKTITCCVNDGYLGKSHVGKIIDEKFITELPENVDPCGENGEFHTFVFEGPLFKNPIKIEAGEKVYKPLEIKTLDSNHPTALTKTETKGFWYCDIQDARKTPHKPAFSIYN
;
A
#
# COMPACT_ATOMS: atom_id res chain seq x y z
N MET A 1 -4.91 -4.64 16.91
CA MET A 1 -5.68 -5.77 16.36
C MET A 1 -5.50 -7.06 17.16
N GLY A 2 -4.38 -7.29 17.85
CA GLY A 2 -4.22 -8.51 18.68
C GLY A 2 -3.98 -9.79 17.87
N ILE A 3 -3.70 -9.64 16.57
CA ILE A 3 -3.26 -10.70 15.67
C ILE A 3 -1.72 -10.69 15.68
N PRO A 4 -1.05 -11.85 15.78
CA PRO A 4 0.41 -11.92 15.68
C PRO A 4 0.93 -11.34 14.37
N LEU A 5 2.03 -10.58 14.45
CA LEU A 5 2.72 -10.03 13.28
C LEU A 5 4.04 -10.77 13.07
N VAL A 6 4.20 -11.39 11.91
CA VAL A 6 5.46 -11.95 11.44
C VAL A 6 6.05 -11.01 10.40
N LYS A 7 7.30 -10.60 10.60
CA LYS A 7 8.02 -9.69 9.69
C LYS A 7 9.03 -10.48 8.88
N VAL A 8 8.97 -10.34 7.56
CA VAL A 8 9.97 -10.86 6.64
C VAL A 8 10.81 -9.68 6.15
N PHE A 9 12.12 -9.74 6.37
CA PHE A 9 13.05 -8.71 5.94
C PHE A 9 13.78 -9.17 4.68
N VAL A 10 13.80 -8.31 3.66
CA VAL A 10 14.59 -8.48 2.44
C VAL A 10 15.74 -7.48 2.47
N LYS A 11 16.93 -7.86 2.00
CA LYS A 11 18.13 -7.02 2.01
C LYS A 11 18.27 -6.24 0.72
N GLU A 12 17.91 -6.86 -0.38
CA GLU A 12 17.94 -6.33 -1.73
C GLU A 12 16.51 -6.06 -2.22
N GLY A 13 16.35 -5.03 -3.05
CA GLY A 13 15.07 -4.73 -3.71
C GLY A 13 14.78 -5.64 -4.91
N THR A 14 15.29 -6.87 -4.94
CA THR A 14 15.05 -7.80 -6.06
C THR A 14 13.86 -8.70 -5.76
N ASN A 15 13.06 -9.00 -6.79
CA ASN A 15 11.92 -9.92 -6.65
C ASN A 15 12.36 -11.32 -6.21
N LYS A 16 13.58 -11.74 -6.58
CA LYS A 16 14.10 -13.08 -6.26
C LYS A 16 14.30 -13.30 -4.76
N GLU A 17 14.94 -12.34 -4.06
CA GLU A 17 15.11 -12.49 -2.61
C GLU A 17 13.76 -12.45 -1.90
N TYR A 18 12.89 -11.53 -2.32
CA TYR A 18 11.53 -11.45 -1.81
C TYR A 18 10.77 -12.78 -1.95
N GLU A 19 10.74 -13.36 -3.16
CA GLU A 19 10.08 -14.63 -3.44
C GLU A 19 10.64 -15.77 -2.59
N GLN A 20 11.97 -15.86 -2.48
CA GLN A 20 12.61 -16.89 -1.65
C GLN A 20 12.24 -16.73 -0.18
N LYS A 21 12.36 -15.53 0.37
CA LYS A 21 12.07 -15.25 1.79
C LYS A 21 10.60 -15.46 2.12
N MET A 22 9.71 -15.10 1.21
CA MET A 22 8.28 -15.37 1.34
C MET A 22 7.99 -16.86 1.29
N ALA A 23 8.57 -17.61 0.33
CA ALA A 23 8.38 -19.05 0.25
C ALA A 23 8.85 -19.79 1.51
N GLU A 24 10.02 -19.44 2.05
CA GLU A 24 10.55 -20.00 3.31
C GLU A 24 9.56 -19.81 4.47
N MET A 25 8.99 -18.61 4.61
CA MET A 25 8.02 -18.28 5.65
C MET A 25 6.68 -19.00 5.44
N LEU A 26 6.19 -19.05 4.20
CA LEU A 26 4.92 -19.71 3.89
C LEU A 26 4.97 -21.23 4.08
N LEU A 27 6.12 -21.87 3.84
CA LEU A 27 6.31 -23.29 4.15
C LEU A 27 6.21 -23.56 5.66
N GLN A 28 6.69 -22.64 6.52
CA GLN A 28 6.54 -22.76 7.97
C GLN A 28 5.06 -22.70 8.36
N PHE A 29 4.32 -21.71 7.86
CA PHE A 29 2.88 -21.60 8.10
C PHE A 29 2.09 -22.79 7.55
N LYS A 30 2.48 -23.32 6.40
CA LYS A 30 1.89 -24.55 5.84
C LYS A 30 2.08 -25.73 6.79
N ALA A 31 3.27 -25.89 7.38
CA ALA A 31 3.55 -26.92 8.38
C ALA A 31 2.73 -26.74 9.67
N GLU A 32 2.35 -25.50 10.01
CA GLU A 32 1.44 -25.17 11.11
C GLU A 32 -0.05 -25.38 10.78
N GLY A 33 -0.37 -25.83 9.56
CA GLY A 33 -1.74 -26.11 9.12
C GLY A 33 -2.48 -24.92 8.50
N ILE A 34 -1.78 -23.82 8.22
CA ILE A 34 -2.34 -22.68 7.47
C ILE A 34 -2.30 -23.03 5.98
N ASN A 35 -3.45 -22.97 5.32
CA ASN A 35 -3.60 -23.41 3.94
C ASN A 35 -3.95 -22.30 2.95
N SER A 36 -4.27 -21.10 3.44
CA SER A 36 -4.75 -20.01 2.62
C SER A 36 -4.12 -18.68 3.01
N ILE A 37 -3.99 -17.80 2.03
CA ILE A 37 -3.56 -16.40 2.22
C ILE A 37 -4.64 -15.50 1.66
N ILE A 38 -5.00 -14.47 2.42
CA ILE A 38 -5.95 -13.45 1.98
C ILE A 38 -5.17 -12.25 1.46
N PHE A 39 -5.48 -11.81 0.25
CA PHE A 39 -4.95 -10.59 -0.34
C PHE A 39 -6.06 -9.55 -0.51
N GLY A 40 -5.67 -8.27 -0.41
CA GLY A 40 -6.55 -7.12 -0.62
C GLY A 40 -6.47 -6.54 -2.02
N ASP A 41 -6.06 -7.32 -3.03
CA ASP A 41 -6.00 -6.83 -4.42
C ASP A 41 -7.42 -6.72 -5.01
N ILE A 42 -7.66 -5.70 -5.84
CA ILE A 42 -9.00 -5.42 -6.39
C ILE A 42 -9.06 -5.78 -7.88
N PHE A 43 -8.13 -5.30 -8.72
CA PHE A 43 -8.26 -5.41 -10.18
C PHE A 43 -7.04 -5.93 -10.95
N LEU A 44 -5.83 -5.80 -10.42
CA LEU A 44 -4.61 -6.09 -11.20
C LEU A 44 -4.42 -7.59 -11.48
N GLU A 45 -4.90 -8.06 -12.63
CA GLU A 45 -4.88 -9.49 -13.04
C GLU A 45 -3.46 -10.08 -13.02
N ASP A 46 -2.48 -9.35 -13.53
CA ASP A 46 -1.07 -9.79 -13.54
C ASP A 46 -0.52 -9.97 -12.12
N LEU A 47 -0.91 -9.09 -11.20
CA LEU A 47 -0.51 -9.19 -9.79
C LEU A 47 -1.17 -10.39 -9.12
N ARG A 48 -2.45 -10.63 -9.39
CA ARG A 48 -3.14 -11.83 -8.91
C ARG A 48 -2.49 -13.11 -9.44
N ALA A 49 -2.24 -13.20 -10.74
CA ALA A 49 -1.58 -14.34 -11.37
C ALA A 49 -0.18 -14.57 -10.79
N TYR A 50 0.58 -13.49 -10.56
CA TYR A 50 1.88 -13.55 -9.91
C TYR A 50 1.78 -14.12 -8.49
N ARG A 51 0.81 -13.67 -7.68
CA ARG A 51 0.58 -14.21 -6.33
C ARG A 51 0.19 -15.69 -6.36
N GLU A 52 -0.74 -16.08 -7.24
CA GLU A 52 -1.18 -17.47 -7.37
C GLU A 52 -0.02 -18.39 -7.79
N LYS A 53 0.81 -17.96 -8.75
CA LYS A 53 2.02 -18.67 -9.18
C LYS A 53 3.03 -18.86 -8.04
N ASN A 54 3.20 -17.85 -7.17
CA ASN A 54 4.09 -17.97 -6.02
C ASN A 54 3.57 -18.93 -4.94
N LEU A 55 2.25 -19.16 -4.87
CA LEU A 55 1.62 -20.04 -3.88
C LEU A 55 1.51 -21.50 -4.33
N GLU A 56 1.42 -21.74 -5.64
CA GLU A 56 1.35 -23.08 -6.23
C GLU A 56 2.43 -24.04 -5.68
N PRO A 57 3.74 -23.72 -5.69
CA PRO A 57 4.78 -24.64 -5.20
C PRO A 57 4.73 -24.90 -3.69
N ILE A 58 4.07 -24.04 -2.92
CA ILE A 58 3.86 -24.21 -1.46
C ILE A 58 2.60 -25.06 -1.19
N GLY A 59 1.72 -25.20 -2.18
CA GLY A 59 0.42 -25.84 -2.03
C GLY A 59 -0.54 -25.04 -1.15
N MET A 60 -0.48 -23.72 -1.20
CA MET A 60 -1.41 -22.81 -0.51
C MET A 60 -2.38 -22.15 -1.49
N GLN A 61 -3.56 -21.76 -1.00
CA GLN A 61 -4.59 -21.09 -1.80
C GLN A 61 -4.59 -19.58 -1.57
N GLY A 62 -4.56 -18.79 -2.65
CA GLY A 62 -4.86 -17.36 -2.59
C GLY A 62 -6.37 -17.11 -2.52
N VAL A 63 -6.79 -16.22 -1.62
CA VAL A 63 -8.18 -15.77 -1.47
C VAL A 63 -8.21 -14.26 -1.68
N PHE A 64 -9.14 -13.79 -2.53
CA PHE A 64 -9.23 -12.39 -2.96
C PHE A 64 -10.67 -11.87 -2.71
N PRO A 65 -11.03 -11.49 -1.47
CA PRO A 65 -12.42 -11.23 -1.09
C PRO A 65 -13.07 -10.05 -1.81
N ILE A 66 -12.27 -9.06 -2.18
CA ILE A 66 -12.71 -7.82 -2.83
C ILE A 66 -12.39 -7.77 -4.34
N TRP A 67 -12.03 -8.92 -4.92
CA TRP A 67 -11.67 -9.02 -6.33
C TRP A 67 -12.81 -8.56 -7.25
N LYS A 68 -12.49 -7.67 -8.19
CA LYS A 68 -13.40 -7.09 -9.18
C LYS A 68 -14.61 -6.36 -8.59
N GLN A 69 -14.55 -5.97 -7.32
CA GLN A 69 -15.58 -5.13 -6.72
C GLN A 69 -15.43 -3.67 -7.14
N ASN A 70 -16.54 -2.93 -7.17
CA ASN A 70 -16.54 -1.53 -7.53
C ASN A 70 -15.83 -0.69 -6.45
N THR A 71 -14.79 0.07 -6.83
CA THR A 71 -13.94 0.82 -5.88
C THR A 71 -14.69 1.97 -5.20
N SER A 72 -15.62 2.64 -5.89
CA SER A 72 -16.50 3.62 -5.26
C SER A 72 -17.36 2.99 -4.16
N VAL A 73 -17.95 1.82 -4.40
CA VAL A 73 -18.70 1.10 -3.37
C VAL A 73 -17.79 0.70 -2.20
N LEU A 74 -16.63 0.13 -2.50
CA LEU A 74 -15.67 -0.32 -1.47
C LEU A 74 -15.21 0.80 -0.54
N ILE A 75 -14.88 1.99 -1.08
CA ILE A 75 -14.42 3.10 -0.23
C ILE A 75 -15.54 3.61 0.68
N HIS A 76 -16.78 3.71 0.19
CA HIS A 76 -17.90 4.12 1.03
C HIS A 76 -18.24 3.04 2.07
N GLU A 77 -18.15 1.76 1.72
CA GLU A 77 -18.29 0.67 2.70
C GLU A 77 -17.20 0.75 3.78
N PHE A 78 -15.94 0.98 3.40
CA PHE A 78 -14.82 1.16 4.32
C PHE A 78 -15.10 2.30 5.33
N LEU A 79 -15.57 3.45 4.85
CA LEU A 79 -15.94 4.58 5.71
C LEU A 79 -17.17 4.26 6.58
N SER A 80 -18.18 3.61 6.02
CA SER A 80 -19.42 3.25 6.75
C SER A 80 -19.17 2.25 7.89
N HIS A 81 -18.17 1.37 7.73
CA HIS A 81 -17.71 0.46 8.78
C HIS A 81 -16.87 1.16 9.86
N GLY A 82 -16.61 2.46 9.72
CA GLY A 82 -15.90 3.27 10.71
C GLY A 82 -14.38 3.19 10.63
N PHE A 83 -13.83 2.66 9.53
CA PHE A 83 -12.38 2.73 9.31
C PHE A 83 -11.98 4.18 8.97
N LYS A 84 -10.79 4.58 9.44
CA LYS A 84 -10.17 5.86 9.07
C LYS A 84 -8.78 5.63 8.55
N THR A 85 -8.48 6.32 7.46
CA THR A 85 -7.19 6.24 6.77
C THR A 85 -6.71 7.62 6.37
N ILE A 86 -5.39 7.78 6.28
CA ILE A 86 -4.72 9.01 5.86
C ILE A 86 -3.83 8.74 4.66
N THR A 87 -3.80 9.62 3.66
CA THR A 87 -2.84 9.51 2.55
C THR A 87 -1.41 9.75 3.03
N CYS A 88 -0.50 8.84 2.73
CA CYS A 88 0.92 8.93 3.09
C CYS A 88 1.84 9.08 1.88
N CYS A 89 1.35 8.77 0.68
CA CYS A 89 2.02 8.99 -0.59
C CYS A 89 0.97 9.34 -1.65
N VAL A 90 1.25 10.31 -2.52
CA VAL A 90 0.43 10.59 -3.71
C VAL A 90 1.32 10.77 -4.93
N ASN A 91 0.87 10.26 -6.07
CA ASN A 91 1.53 10.38 -7.36
C ASN A 91 1.21 11.75 -7.99
N ASP A 92 2.24 12.50 -8.40
CA ASP A 92 2.09 13.86 -8.90
C ASP A 92 1.44 13.97 -10.28
N GLY A 93 1.40 12.87 -11.05
CA GLY A 93 0.66 12.77 -12.30
C GLY A 93 -0.86 12.76 -12.12
N TYR A 94 -1.35 12.56 -10.88
CA TYR A 94 -2.77 12.48 -10.57
C TYR A 94 -3.19 13.52 -9.51
N LEU A 95 -2.39 13.68 -8.46
CA LEU A 95 -2.73 14.47 -7.28
C LEU A 95 -1.57 15.35 -6.81
N GLY A 96 -1.86 16.58 -6.40
CA GLY A 96 -0.87 17.51 -5.86
C GLY A 96 -0.57 17.35 -4.37
N LYS A 97 0.45 18.08 -3.86
CA LYS A 97 0.86 18.15 -2.44
C LYS A 97 -0.28 18.38 -1.45
N SER A 98 -1.37 19.02 -1.87
CA SER A 98 -2.55 19.25 -1.04
C SER A 98 -3.26 17.96 -0.63
N HIS A 99 -3.12 16.88 -1.39
CA HIS A 99 -3.79 15.59 -1.19
C HIS A 99 -3.01 14.60 -0.33
N VAL A 100 -1.72 14.84 -0.03
CA VAL A 100 -0.94 13.99 0.89
C VAL A 100 -1.12 14.45 2.34
N GLY A 101 -1.12 13.52 3.31
CA GLY A 101 -1.38 13.82 4.71
C GLY A 101 -2.83 14.23 4.96
N LYS A 102 -3.78 13.70 4.17
CA LYS A 102 -5.20 13.99 4.25
C LYS A 102 -5.97 12.74 4.67
N ILE A 103 -6.85 12.91 5.65
CA ILE A 103 -7.81 11.86 6.00
C ILE A 103 -8.74 11.69 4.81
N ILE A 104 -9.00 10.43 4.43
CA ILE A 104 -10.00 10.11 3.43
C ILE A 104 -11.36 10.10 4.12
N ASP A 105 -12.19 11.07 3.75
CA ASP A 105 -13.59 11.20 4.11
C ASP A 105 -14.42 11.46 2.84
N GLU A 106 -15.73 11.62 2.99
CA GLU A 106 -16.64 11.91 1.87
C GLU A 106 -16.19 13.13 1.06
N LYS A 107 -15.68 14.16 1.74
CA LYS A 107 -15.19 15.37 1.08
C LYS A 107 -13.97 15.06 0.20
N PHE A 108 -12.98 14.35 0.74
CA PHE A 108 -11.80 13.92 -0.01
C PHE A 108 -12.22 13.17 -1.28
N ILE A 109 -13.16 12.21 -1.17
CA ILE A 109 -13.63 11.41 -2.30
C ILE A 109 -14.29 12.30 -3.36
N THR A 110 -15.15 13.23 -2.96
CA THR A 110 -15.81 14.15 -3.90
C THR A 110 -14.86 15.15 -4.57
N GLU A 111 -13.70 15.42 -3.98
CA GLU A 111 -12.68 16.32 -4.53
C GLU A 111 -11.69 15.60 -5.47
N LEU A 112 -11.77 14.27 -5.58
CA LEU A 112 -10.92 13.52 -6.49
C LEU A 112 -11.23 13.85 -7.97
N PRO A 113 -10.21 13.99 -8.83
CA PRO A 113 -10.42 14.04 -10.27
C PRO A 113 -11.12 12.79 -10.79
N GLU A 114 -11.92 12.92 -11.86
CA GLU A 114 -12.68 11.79 -12.44
C GLU A 114 -11.81 10.60 -12.86
N ASN A 115 -10.53 10.85 -13.18
CA ASN A 115 -9.57 9.84 -13.60
C ASN A 115 -8.76 9.21 -12.46
N VAL A 116 -9.11 9.50 -11.19
CA VAL A 116 -8.43 8.95 -10.01
C VAL A 116 -9.33 7.91 -9.35
N ASP A 117 -8.83 6.68 -9.23
CA ASP A 117 -9.53 5.64 -8.49
C ASP A 117 -9.59 5.99 -6.99
N PRO A 118 -10.78 5.95 -6.36
CA PRO A 118 -10.93 6.36 -4.95
C PRO A 118 -10.32 5.36 -3.94
N CYS A 119 -9.92 4.17 -4.38
CA CYS A 119 -9.10 3.23 -3.61
C CYS A 119 -7.60 3.34 -3.93
N GLY A 120 -7.20 4.13 -4.94
CA GLY A 120 -5.80 4.30 -5.36
C GLY A 120 -5.17 3.06 -6.01
N GLU A 121 -6.01 2.17 -6.58
CA GLU A 121 -5.58 0.86 -7.12
C GLU A 121 -4.57 0.97 -8.27
N ASN A 122 -4.55 2.08 -9.01
CA ASN A 122 -3.64 2.29 -10.16
C ASN A 122 -2.37 3.06 -9.77
N GLY A 123 -2.08 3.18 -8.47
CA GLY A 123 -0.90 3.86 -7.96
C GLY A 123 -1.04 5.38 -7.84
N GLU A 124 -2.27 5.89 -7.77
CA GLU A 124 -2.57 7.31 -7.58
C GLU A 124 -2.15 7.78 -6.18
N PHE A 125 -2.36 6.94 -5.16
CA PHE A 125 -1.95 7.22 -3.79
C PHE A 125 -1.86 5.96 -2.92
N HIS A 126 -1.17 6.09 -1.78
CA HIS A 126 -1.15 5.09 -0.72
C HIS A 126 -1.60 5.69 0.60
N THR A 127 -2.16 4.85 1.46
CA THR A 127 -2.77 5.27 2.71
C THR A 127 -2.26 4.47 3.91
N PHE A 128 -2.50 5.01 5.11
CA PHE A 128 -2.24 4.37 6.38
C PHE A 128 -3.53 4.34 7.21
N VAL A 129 -4.04 3.13 7.48
CA VAL A 129 -5.23 2.93 8.33
C VAL A 129 -4.84 3.03 9.80
N PHE A 130 -5.45 3.98 10.52
CA PHE A 130 -5.09 4.27 11.91
C PHE A 130 -6.23 4.03 12.90
N GLU A 131 -7.45 3.83 12.42
CA GLU A 131 -8.64 3.58 13.25
C GLU A 131 -9.64 2.68 12.51
N GLY A 132 -10.42 1.91 13.27
CA GLY A 132 -11.50 1.08 12.72
C GLY A 132 -11.98 0.00 13.70
N PRO A 133 -13.04 -0.73 13.37
CA PRO A 133 -13.70 -1.68 14.28
C PRO A 133 -12.80 -2.83 14.74
N LEU A 134 -11.75 -3.16 13.98
CA LEU A 134 -10.79 -4.22 14.33
C LEU A 134 -9.64 -3.74 15.24
N PHE A 135 -9.57 -2.44 15.53
CA PHE A 135 -8.56 -1.86 16.41
C PHE A 135 -9.06 -1.87 17.85
N LYS A 136 -8.24 -2.41 18.78
CA LYS A 136 -8.52 -2.29 20.22
C LYS A 136 -8.50 -0.83 20.69
N ASN A 137 -7.63 -0.03 20.09
CA ASN A 137 -7.52 1.41 20.30
C ASN A 137 -7.05 2.04 18.97
N PRO A 138 -7.48 3.26 18.64
CA PRO A 138 -6.92 4.02 17.52
C PRO A 138 -5.42 4.24 17.69
N ILE A 139 -4.68 4.26 16.58
CA ILE A 139 -3.30 4.72 16.55
C ILE A 139 -3.34 6.25 16.53
N LYS A 140 -2.82 6.90 17.57
CA LYS A 140 -2.69 8.35 17.62
C LYS A 140 -1.61 8.78 16.63
N ILE A 141 -2.02 9.45 15.55
CA ILE A 141 -1.13 9.90 14.49
C ILE A 141 -1.12 11.42 14.36
N GLU A 142 -0.03 11.94 13.82
CA GLU A 142 0.10 13.32 13.35
C GLU A 142 0.70 13.31 11.94
N ALA A 143 0.18 14.16 11.06
CA ALA A 143 0.75 14.36 9.74
C ALA A 143 2.02 15.21 9.86
N GLY A 144 3.17 14.63 9.57
CA GLY A 144 4.47 15.26 9.64
C GLY A 144 4.86 15.99 8.36
N GLU A 145 6.16 16.05 8.11
CA GLU A 145 6.74 16.73 6.96
C GLU A 145 6.23 16.14 5.63
N LYS A 146 6.01 17.03 4.65
CA LYS A 146 5.67 16.67 3.27
C LYS A 146 6.86 16.87 2.36
N VAL A 147 7.37 15.77 1.80
CA VAL A 147 8.57 15.75 0.95
C VAL A 147 8.22 15.30 -0.46
N TYR A 148 8.73 16.00 -1.46
CA TYR A 148 8.64 15.54 -2.85
C TYR A 148 9.88 14.72 -3.20
N LYS A 149 9.68 13.55 -3.83
CA LYS A 149 10.77 12.75 -4.40
C LYS A 149 10.54 12.58 -5.89
N PRO A 150 11.39 13.17 -6.76
CA PRO A 150 11.30 12.94 -8.19
C PRO A 150 11.63 11.47 -8.51
N LEU A 151 11.00 10.94 -9.56
CA LEU A 151 11.43 9.69 -10.15
C LEU A 151 12.72 9.92 -10.92
N GLU A 152 13.76 9.14 -10.58
CA GLU A 152 14.90 8.98 -11.47
C GLU A 152 14.45 8.13 -12.67
N ILE A 153 14.20 8.76 -13.81
CA ILE A 153 13.94 8.03 -15.06
C ILE A 153 15.26 7.41 -15.50
N LYS A 154 15.57 6.23 -14.96
CA LYS A 154 16.50 5.31 -15.59
C LYS A 154 15.74 4.76 -16.79
N THR A 155 16.20 5.02 -18.00
CA THR A 155 15.68 4.37 -19.20
C THR A 155 15.73 2.85 -18.97
N LEU A 156 14.58 2.24 -18.67
CA LEU A 156 14.47 0.83 -18.32
C LEU A 156 13.78 0.09 -19.46
N ASP A 157 14.37 -1.07 -19.77
CA ASP A 157 13.89 -2.06 -20.72
C ASP A 157 12.41 -2.43 -20.47
N SER A 158 11.71 -2.62 -21.58
CA SER A 158 10.27 -2.80 -21.78
C SER A 158 9.64 -4.08 -21.19
N ASN A 159 10.23 -4.73 -20.19
CA ASN A 159 9.79 -6.04 -19.71
C ASN A 159 9.25 -6.07 -18.26
N HIS A 160 8.93 -4.93 -17.65
CA HIS A 160 8.25 -4.90 -16.35
C HIS A 160 6.72 -4.80 -16.51
N PRO A 161 5.91 -5.70 -15.91
CA PRO A 161 4.43 -5.67 -16.04
C PRO A 161 3.76 -4.51 -15.31
N THR A 162 4.50 -3.77 -14.48
CA THR A 162 4.06 -2.49 -13.92
C THR A 162 4.49 -1.40 -14.89
N ALA A 163 4.05 -1.51 -16.14
CA ALA A 163 4.20 -0.41 -17.08
C ALA A 163 3.39 0.74 -16.48
N LEU A 164 4.09 1.75 -15.94
CA LEU A 164 3.55 3.07 -15.69
C LEU A 164 2.97 3.55 -17.03
N THR A 165 1.69 3.27 -17.26
CA THR A 165 1.03 3.60 -18.51
C THR A 165 0.90 5.11 -18.58
N LYS A 166 1.84 5.77 -19.29
CA LYS A 166 1.69 7.10 -19.90
C LYS A 166 0.90 8.14 -19.08
N THR A 167 1.29 8.37 -17.83
CA THR A 167 0.94 9.62 -17.14
C THR A 167 2.21 10.42 -16.89
N GLU A 168 2.07 11.73 -16.83
CA GLU A 168 3.11 12.72 -16.62
C GLU A 168 3.79 12.63 -15.23
N THR A 169 3.76 11.45 -14.59
CA THR A 169 4.36 11.19 -13.28
C THR A 169 5.84 11.57 -13.31
N LYS A 170 6.19 12.64 -12.61
CA LYS A 170 7.58 13.09 -12.43
C LYS A 170 8.09 12.73 -11.04
N GLY A 171 7.21 12.31 -10.13
CA GLY A 171 7.59 11.95 -8.78
C GLY A 171 6.39 11.70 -7.88
N PHE A 172 6.67 11.71 -6.58
CA PHE A 172 5.69 11.42 -5.55
C PHE A 172 5.84 12.39 -4.39
N TRP A 173 4.72 12.83 -3.85
CA TRP A 173 4.67 13.53 -2.58
C TRP A 173 4.45 12.52 -1.46
N TYR A 174 5.32 12.54 -0.46
CA TYR A 174 5.23 11.71 0.75
C TYR A 174 4.85 12.58 1.94
N CYS A 175 4.11 12.02 2.89
CA CYS A 175 3.89 12.60 4.21
C CYS A 175 4.34 11.59 5.26
N ASP A 176 5.25 12.02 6.15
CA ASP A 176 5.65 11.22 7.30
C ASP A 176 4.47 11.10 8.28
N ILE A 177 4.06 9.88 8.62
CA ILE A 177 2.96 9.63 9.57
C ILE A 177 3.58 9.30 10.93
N GLN A 178 3.54 10.28 11.83
CA GLN A 178 4.23 10.19 13.11
C GLN A 178 3.32 9.65 14.21
N ASP A 179 3.88 8.91 15.16
CA ASP A 179 3.18 8.53 16.39
C ASP A 179 3.08 9.75 17.31
N ALA A 180 1.88 10.32 17.43
CA ALA A 180 1.62 11.53 18.20
C ALA A 180 1.87 11.37 19.72
N ARG A 181 2.19 10.15 20.20
CA ARG A 181 2.60 9.90 21.59
C ARG A 181 4.09 10.06 21.81
N LYS A 182 4.90 10.05 20.75
CA LYS A 182 6.35 10.24 20.84
C LYS A 182 6.68 11.72 20.61
N THR A 183 7.53 12.29 21.45
CA THR A 183 8.16 13.59 21.15
C THR A 183 8.88 13.52 19.80
N PRO A 184 8.80 14.55 18.95
CA PRO A 184 9.37 14.49 17.61
C PRO A 184 10.86 14.18 17.67
N HIS A 185 11.27 13.05 17.09
CA HIS A 185 12.67 12.81 16.80
C HIS A 185 13.07 13.78 15.68
N LYS A 186 14.06 14.64 15.95
CA LYS A 186 14.75 15.40 14.89
C LYS A 186 15.16 14.42 13.78
N PRO A 187 14.93 14.74 12.50
CA PRO A 187 15.29 13.84 11.42
C PRO A 187 16.81 13.67 11.41
N ALA A 188 17.27 12.42 11.57
CA ALA A 188 18.64 12.03 11.30
C ALA A 188 18.81 11.86 9.78
N PHE A 189 18.93 12.96 9.05
CA PHE A 189 19.49 12.94 7.70
C PHE A 189 21.02 12.91 7.83
N SER A 190 21.61 11.72 7.78
CA SER A 190 23.01 11.54 7.38
C SER A 190 23.03 11.06 5.94
N ILE A 191 23.15 12.04 5.05
CA ILE A 191 23.77 11.98 3.72
C ILE A 191 24.69 10.77 3.51
N TYR A 192 24.37 9.93 2.53
CA TYR A 192 25.37 9.17 1.79
C TYR A 192 26.00 10.12 0.76
N ASN A 193 27.33 10.25 0.82
CA ASN A 193 28.15 10.80 -0.26
C ASN A 193 28.37 9.74 -1.34
#